data_AF-A0A1H8TYG2-F1
#
_entry.id   AF-A0A1H8TYG2-F1
#
_cell.length_a   1.000
_cell.length_b   1.000
_cell.length_c   1.000
_cell.angle_alpha   90.00
_cell.angle_beta   90.00
_cell.angle_gamma   90.00
#
_symmetry.space_group_name_H-M   'P 1'
#
loop_
_entity.id
_entity.type
_entity.pdbx_description
1 polymer ?
#
loop_
_entity_poly.entity_id
_entity_poly.type
_entity_poly.pdbx_seq_one_letter_code
_entity_poly.pdbx_strand_id
1 'polypeptide(L)'
;MNWMYNKNKGSHTTIEVIEMATIAKRNQEATQEELSLVRSYLLLTFIHKVFERDCRAIGKSGLFKMPQLYMELVSIGAKKTAVMLQEVKRELDSQNVVITTVRQNQHGVEAGYKCRGIAGEMQIEWPNFRREMTLRMRAYLGLAGEFSIQAREERSGHMAVSI
;
A
#
# COMPACT_ATOMS: atom_id res chain seq x y z
N MET A 1 12.06 -0.83 -70.94
CA MET A 1 12.96 -0.46 -69.83
C MET A 1 12.12 -0.05 -68.64
N ASN A 2 12.14 -0.86 -67.58
CA ASN A 2 11.54 -0.54 -66.27
C ASN A 2 12.45 0.45 -65.53
N TRP A 3 11.91 1.36 -64.70
CA TRP A 3 12.48 1.88 -63.44
C TRP A 3 11.62 3.07 -62.97
N MET A 4 10.79 2.88 -61.95
CA MET A 4 10.63 3.91 -60.92
C MET A 4 10.24 3.27 -59.59
N TYR A 5 11.13 3.49 -58.64
CA TYR A 5 11.26 2.85 -57.34
C TYR A 5 10.36 3.57 -56.32
N ASN A 6 9.41 2.85 -55.72
CA ASN A 6 8.51 3.42 -54.69
C ASN A 6 9.19 3.41 -53.31
N LYS A 7 9.74 4.56 -52.90
CA LYS A 7 10.23 4.81 -51.52
C LYS A 7 9.08 5.36 -50.66
N ASN A 8 8.22 4.51 -50.10
CA ASN A 8 7.33 4.94 -49.01
C ASN A 8 6.86 3.81 -48.08
N LYS A 9 7.78 2.97 -47.59
CA LYS A 9 7.46 1.89 -46.62
C LYS A 9 8.23 1.93 -45.30
N GLY A 10 9.09 2.93 -45.06
CA GLY A 10 9.96 2.95 -43.88
C GLY A 10 9.36 3.58 -42.61
N SER A 11 8.44 4.54 -42.76
CA SER A 11 8.00 5.37 -41.62
C SER A 11 6.82 4.77 -40.84
N HIS A 12 5.92 4.03 -41.51
CA HIS A 12 4.76 3.38 -40.84
C HIS A 12 5.19 2.21 -39.95
N THR A 13 6.14 1.41 -40.41
CA THR A 13 6.63 0.22 -39.68
C THR A 13 7.41 0.62 -38.42
N THR A 14 8.15 1.72 -38.45
CA THR A 14 8.95 2.16 -37.30
C THR A 14 8.08 2.62 -36.13
N ILE A 15 6.96 3.30 -36.40
CA ILE A 15 6.03 3.76 -35.36
C ILE A 15 5.30 2.56 -34.72
N GLU A 16 4.81 1.61 -35.52
CA GLU A 16 4.16 0.40 -35.02
C GLU A 16 5.09 -0.47 -34.15
N VAL A 17 6.38 -0.58 -34.53
CA VAL A 17 7.38 -1.34 -33.77
C VAL A 17 7.70 -0.66 -32.43
N ILE A 18 7.80 0.68 -32.41
CA ILE A 18 7.99 1.46 -31.18
C ILE A 18 6.77 1.32 -30.26
N GLU A 19 5.56 1.38 -30.80
CA GLU A 19 4.32 1.26 -30.05
C GLU A 19 4.15 -0.15 -29.47
N MET A 20 4.42 -1.20 -30.26
CA MET A 20 4.46 -2.60 -29.80
C MET A 20 5.50 -2.83 -28.69
N ALA A 21 6.71 -2.28 -28.84
CA ALA A 21 7.76 -2.38 -27.82
C ALA A 21 7.37 -1.62 -26.53
N THR A 22 6.68 -0.49 -26.66
CA THR A 22 6.20 0.30 -25.51
C THR A 22 5.04 -0.39 -24.79
N ILE A 23 4.14 -1.04 -25.52
CA ILE A 23 3.06 -1.88 -24.95
C ILE A 23 3.64 -3.11 -24.25
N ALA A 24 4.60 -3.79 -24.88
CA ALA A 24 5.29 -4.94 -24.28
C ALA A 24 6.06 -4.55 -23.01
N LYS A 25 6.73 -3.39 -23.02
CA LYS A 25 7.45 -2.85 -21.86
C LYS A 25 6.48 -2.47 -20.72
N ARG A 26 5.33 -1.85 -21.02
CA ARG A 26 4.28 -1.60 -20.02
C ARG A 26 3.69 -2.89 -19.43
N ASN A 27 3.56 -3.95 -20.23
CA ASN A 27 3.14 -5.26 -19.74
C ASN A 27 4.18 -5.92 -18.82
N GLN A 28 5.43 -5.46 -18.88
CA GLN A 28 6.53 -5.94 -18.04
C GLN A 28 6.63 -5.23 -16.69
N GLU A 29 6.04 -4.04 -16.56
CA GLU A 29 6.02 -3.29 -15.30
C GLU A 29 4.75 -3.62 -14.51
N ALA A 30 4.85 -3.57 -13.17
CA ALA A 30 3.68 -3.73 -12.31
C ALA A 30 2.74 -2.54 -12.50
N THR A 31 1.45 -2.79 -12.67
CA THR A 31 0.48 -1.70 -12.83
C THR A 31 0.25 -0.96 -11.52
N GLN A 32 -0.31 0.24 -11.59
CA GLN A 32 -0.57 1.03 -10.38
C GLN A 32 -1.57 0.34 -9.45
N GLU A 33 -2.51 -0.42 -10.01
CA GLU A 33 -3.48 -1.23 -9.26
C GLU A 33 -2.78 -2.36 -8.50
N GLU A 34 -1.87 -3.09 -9.16
CA GLU A 34 -1.07 -4.15 -8.52
C GLU A 34 -0.21 -3.59 -7.39
N LEU A 35 0.46 -2.46 -7.62
CA LEU A 35 1.23 -1.78 -6.57
C LEU A 35 0.34 -1.32 -5.41
N SER A 36 -0.87 -0.87 -5.70
CA SER A 36 -1.85 -0.46 -4.68
C SER A 36 -2.34 -1.65 -3.84
N LEU A 37 -2.45 -2.84 -4.44
CA LEU A 37 -2.76 -4.09 -3.74
C LEU A 37 -1.61 -4.53 -2.84
N VAL A 38 -0.37 -4.53 -3.33
CA VAL A 38 0.82 -4.82 -2.53
C VAL A 38 0.90 -3.89 -1.33
N ARG A 39 0.73 -2.57 -1.55
CA ARG A 39 0.72 -1.57 -0.48
C ARG A 39 -0.38 -1.83 0.55
N SER A 40 -1.60 -2.10 0.08
CA SER A 40 -2.74 -2.38 0.95
C SER A 40 -2.54 -3.65 1.77
N TYR A 41 -1.96 -4.70 1.18
CA TYR A 41 -1.60 -5.93 1.87
C TYR A 41 -0.63 -5.67 3.02
N LEU A 42 0.41 -4.87 2.78
CA LEU A 42 1.39 -4.50 3.82
C LEU A 42 0.71 -3.75 4.97
N LEU A 43 -0.06 -2.71 4.65
CA LEU A 43 -0.75 -1.90 5.66
C LEU A 43 -1.71 -2.76 6.49
N LEU A 44 -2.56 -3.54 5.84
CA LEU A 44 -3.54 -4.39 6.53
C LEU A 44 -2.87 -5.46 7.41
N THR A 45 -1.78 -6.07 6.94
CA THR A 45 -1.00 -7.05 7.71
C THR A 45 -0.46 -6.43 9.00
N PHE A 46 0.04 -5.20 8.93
CA PHE A 46 0.60 -4.51 10.09
C PHE A 46 -0.48 -3.99 11.03
N ILE A 47 -1.54 -3.40 10.49
CA ILE A 47 -2.70 -2.92 11.27
C ILE A 47 -3.29 -4.06 12.07
N HIS A 48 -3.47 -5.23 11.46
CA HIS A 48 -4.00 -6.40 12.14
C HIS A 48 -3.13 -6.81 13.33
N LYS A 49 -1.80 -6.90 13.12
CA LYS A 49 -0.83 -7.19 14.20
C LYS A 49 -0.84 -6.14 15.32
N VAL A 50 -1.00 -4.85 14.96
CA VAL A 50 -1.09 -3.77 15.94
C VAL A 50 -2.34 -3.92 16.79
N PHE A 51 -3.51 -4.13 16.19
CA PHE A 51 -4.74 -4.34 16.95
C PHE A 51 -4.66 -5.56 17.88
N GLU A 52 -4.10 -6.67 17.40
CA GLU A 52 -3.88 -7.85 18.25
C GLU A 52 -2.96 -7.55 19.44
N ARG A 53 -1.86 -6.82 19.20
CA ARG A 53 -0.91 -6.41 20.24
C ARG A 53 -1.57 -5.48 21.25
N ASP A 54 -2.31 -4.49 20.78
CA ASP A 54 -2.94 -3.48 21.62
C ASP A 54 -4.04 -4.11 22.49
N CYS A 55 -4.83 -5.04 21.92
CA CYS A 55 -5.80 -5.84 22.68
C CYS A 55 -5.13 -6.64 23.81
N ARG A 56 -3.99 -7.30 23.52
CA ARG A 56 -3.19 -8.00 24.55
C ARG A 56 -2.63 -7.04 25.60
N ALA A 57 -2.15 -5.87 25.20
CA ALA A 57 -1.59 -4.88 26.11
C ALA A 57 -2.64 -4.33 27.07
N ILE A 58 -3.83 -3.98 26.56
CA ILE A 58 -4.96 -3.52 27.40
C ILE A 58 -5.31 -4.59 28.44
N GLY A 59 -5.48 -5.84 28.02
CA GLY A 59 -5.88 -6.94 28.91
C GLY A 59 -4.84 -7.28 29.97
N LYS A 60 -3.53 -7.10 29.69
CA LYS A 60 -2.44 -7.46 30.61
C LYS A 60 -1.90 -6.31 31.46
N SER A 61 -2.20 -5.06 31.12
CA SER A 61 -1.57 -3.89 31.75
C SER A 61 -1.99 -3.66 33.20
N GLY A 62 -3.20 -4.06 33.60
CA GLY A 62 -3.78 -3.71 34.90
C GLY A 62 -4.09 -2.22 35.09
N LEU A 63 -3.87 -1.39 34.06
CA LEU A 63 -4.06 0.08 34.12
C LEU A 63 -5.51 0.51 33.89
N PHE A 64 -6.30 -0.33 33.24
CA PHE A 64 -7.68 -0.02 32.85
C PHE A 64 -8.65 -0.53 33.90
N LYS A 65 -9.59 0.31 34.35
CA LYS A 65 -10.68 -0.09 35.25
C LYS A 65 -11.65 -1.07 34.58
N MET A 66 -11.87 -0.91 33.28
CA MET A 66 -12.81 -1.70 32.46
C MET A 66 -12.13 -2.20 31.17
N PRO A 67 -11.09 -3.06 31.26
CA PRO A 67 -10.29 -3.45 30.10
C PRO A 67 -11.12 -4.14 29.01
N GLN A 68 -12.15 -4.90 29.39
CA GLN A 68 -13.01 -5.63 28.46
C GLN A 68 -13.71 -4.71 27.45
N LEU A 69 -14.18 -3.54 27.88
CA LEU A 69 -14.85 -2.56 27.01
C LEU A 69 -13.90 -2.06 25.90
N TYR A 70 -12.66 -1.71 26.26
CA TYR A 70 -11.68 -1.23 25.29
C TYR A 70 -11.16 -2.35 24.39
N MET A 71 -10.99 -3.56 24.94
CA MET A 71 -10.64 -4.74 24.16
C MET A 71 -11.72 -5.06 23.11
N GLU A 72 -13.01 -4.91 23.47
CA GLU A 72 -14.11 -5.11 22.53
C GLU A 72 -14.00 -4.13 21.35
N LEU A 73 -13.80 -2.84 21.62
CA LEU A 73 -13.59 -1.81 20.59
C LEU A 73 -12.42 -2.15 19.66
N VAL A 74 -11.25 -2.49 20.22
CA VAL A 74 -10.06 -2.87 19.43
C VAL A 74 -10.30 -4.14 18.63
N SER A 75 -11.05 -5.10 19.20
CA SER A 75 -11.38 -6.37 18.53
C SER A 75 -12.27 -6.16 17.29
N ILE A 76 -13.16 -5.16 17.32
CA ILE A 76 -13.98 -4.77 16.15
C ILE A 76 -13.06 -4.29 15.01
N GLY A 77 -12.07 -3.45 15.33
CA GLY A 77 -11.05 -3.02 14.38
C GLY A 77 -10.27 -4.21 13.81
N ALA A 78 -9.80 -5.12 14.67
CA ALA A 78 -9.07 -6.33 14.27
C ALA A 78 -9.87 -7.21 13.30
N LYS A 79 -11.17 -7.44 13.60
CA LYS A 79 -12.09 -8.24 12.76
C LYS A 79 -12.28 -7.60 11.39
N LYS A 80 -12.56 -6.29 11.33
CA LYS A 80 -12.70 -5.56 10.05
C LYS A 80 -11.43 -5.64 9.21
N THR A 81 -10.26 -5.39 9.82
CA THR A 81 -8.98 -5.50 9.12
C THR A 81 -8.73 -6.92 8.60
N ALA A 82 -9.11 -7.96 9.35
CA ALA A 82 -8.96 -9.35 8.92
C ALA A 82 -9.78 -9.64 7.65
N VAL A 83 -11.03 -9.16 7.59
CA VAL A 83 -11.89 -9.28 6.41
C VAL A 83 -11.27 -8.57 5.20
N MET A 84 -10.87 -7.30 5.36
CA MET A 84 -10.23 -6.54 4.29
C MET A 84 -8.92 -7.20 3.82
N LEU A 85 -8.13 -7.76 4.74
CA LEU A 85 -6.89 -8.46 4.39
C LEU A 85 -7.18 -9.73 3.57
N GLN A 86 -8.26 -10.44 3.89
CA GLN A 86 -8.68 -11.61 3.12
C GLN A 86 -9.12 -11.20 1.70
N GLU A 87 -9.84 -10.10 1.55
CA GLU A 87 -10.23 -9.55 0.25
C GLU A 87 -9.01 -9.16 -0.58
N VAL A 88 -8.06 -8.41 0.01
CA VAL A 88 -6.83 -8.02 -0.70
C VAL A 88 -6.00 -9.24 -1.09
N LYS A 89 -5.93 -10.29 -0.26
CA LYS A 89 -5.25 -11.54 -0.63
C LYS A 89 -5.89 -12.19 -1.86
N ARG A 90 -7.22 -12.28 -1.89
CA ARG A 90 -7.97 -12.82 -3.04
C ARG A 90 -7.71 -12.01 -4.31
N GLU A 91 -7.65 -10.69 -4.19
CA GLU A 91 -7.38 -9.82 -5.35
C GLU A 91 -5.92 -9.88 -5.81
N LEU A 92 -4.96 -10.05 -4.90
CA LEU A 92 -3.58 -10.35 -5.28
C LEU A 92 -3.50 -11.65 -6.08
N ASP A 93 -4.20 -12.70 -5.61
CA ASP A 93 -4.24 -13.99 -6.31
C ASP A 93 -4.90 -13.88 -7.68
N SER A 94 -6.01 -13.14 -7.82
CA SER A 94 -6.70 -12.94 -9.10
C SER A 94 -5.86 -12.20 -10.14
N GLN A 95 -4.98 -11.30 -9.69
CA GLN A 95 -4.06 -10.51 -10.53
C GLN A 95 -2.71 -11.21 -10.76
N ASN A 96 -2.50 -12.44 -10.27
CA ASN A 96 -1.22 -13.15 -10.30
C ASN A 96 -0.06 -12.35 -9.65
N VAL A 97 -0.36 -11.68 -8.54
CA VAL A 97 0.62 -10.94 -7.73
C VAL A 97 0.95 -11.73 -6.49
N VAL A 98 2.22 -12.12 -6.35
CA VAL A 98 2.70 -12.92 -5.22
C VAL A 98 3.64 -12.08 -4.36
N ILE A 99 3.32 -11.90 -3.08
CA ILE A 99 4.25 -11.30 -2.12
C ILE A 99 5.31 -12.33 -1.75
N THR A 100 6.57 -12.04 -2.03
CA THR A 100 7.68 -12.99 -1.81
C THR A 100 8.38 -12.75 -0.49
N THR A 101 8.52 -11.49 -0.07
CA THR A 101 9.17 -11.13 1.19
C THR A 101 8.52 -9.89 1.79
N VAL A 102 8.51 -9.81 3.12
CA VAL A 102 8.14 -8.60 3.86
C VAL A 102 9.19 -8.41 4.95
N ARG A 103 9.84 -7.25 4.95
CA ARG A 103 10.88 -6.88 5.92
C ARG A 103 10.57 -5.51 6.51
N GLN A 104 11.06 -5.31 7.73
CA GLN A 104 11.02 -4.02 8.42
C GLN A 104 12.46 -3.69 8.79
N ASN A 105 12.86 -2.44 8.60
CA ASN A 105 14.16 -1.95 9.02
C ASN A 105 14.02 -0.55 9.65
N GLN A 106 15.14 0.10 9.92
CA GLN A 106 15.17 1.44 10.53
C GLN A 106 14.58 2.54 9.64
N HIS A 107 14.52 2.35 8.32
CA HIS A 107 14.01 3.33 7.35
C HIS A 107 12.53 3.14 7.06
N GLY A 108 12.04 1.89 7.06
CA GLY A 108 10.64 1.63 6.76
C GLY A 108 10.28 0.16 6.61
N VAL A 109 9.31 -0.08 5.73
CA VAL A 109 8.82 -1.39 5.34
C VAL A 109 9.24 -1.67 3.90
N GLU A 110 9.80 -2.85 3.68
CA GLU A 110 10.22 -3.32 2.36
C GLU A 110 9.44 -4.59 2.01
N ALA A 111 9.04 -4.71 0.75
CA ALA A 111 8.37 -5.89 0.26
C ALA A 111 8.89 -6.28 -1.12
N GLY A 112 9.32 -7.52 -1.26
CA GLY A 112 9.50 -8.15 -2.55
C GLY A 112 8.18 -8.74 -3.02
N TYR A 113 7.88 -8.59 -4.31
CA TYR A 113 6.70 -9.17 -4.94
C TYR A 113 7.04 -9.69 -6.34
N LYS A 114 6.13 -10.48 -6.91
CA LYS A 114 6.17 -10.91 -8.32
C LYS A 114 4.82 -10.63 -8.95
N CYS A 115 4.77 -9.81 -10.00
CA CYS A 115 3.57 -9.62 -10.83
C CYS A 115 3.75 -10.42 -12.12
N ARG A 116 2.87 -11.39 -12.39
CA ARG A 116 2.95 -12.21 -13.63
C ARG A 116 4.34 -12.86 -13.82
N GLY A 117 4.99 -13.24 -12.72
CA GLY A 117 6.33 -13.85 -12.71
C GLY A 117 7.51 -12.86 -12.71
N ILE A 118 7.26 -11.56 -12.90
CA ILE A 118 8.29 -10.52 -12.92
C ILE A 118 8.49 -9.97 -11.51
N ALA A 119 9.73 -10.01 -11.02
CA ALA A 119 10.06 -9.53 -9.68
C ALA A 119 10.05 -8.01 -9.60
N GLY A 120 9.56 -7.48 -8.47
CA GLY A 120 9.62 -6.08 -8.13
C GLY A 120 9.80 -5.89 -6.62
N GLU A 121 10.13 -4.66 -6.22
CA GLU A 121 10.32 -4.28 -4.83
C GLU A 121 9.55 -3.00 -4.52
N MET A 122 8.99 -2.94 -3.32
CA MET A 122 8.33 -1.77 -2.78
C MET A 122 8.98 -1.38 -1.46
N GLN A 123 9.31 -0.11 -1.32
CA GLN A 123 9.82 0.47 -0.09
C GLN A 123 8.93 1.63 0.34
N ILE A 124 8.57 1.66 1.63
CA ILE A 124 7.74 2.72 2.20
C ILE A 124 8.39 3.18 3.49
N GLU A 125 8.76 4.46 3.55
CA GLU A 125 9.35 5.05 4.75
C GLU A 125 8.37 5.09 5.93
N TRP A 126 8.90 4.96 7.15
CA TRP A 126 8.09 4.95 8.37
C TRP A 126 7.11 6.11 8.53
N PRO A 127 7.47 7.39 8.27
CA PRO A 127 6.52 8.48 8.43
C PRO A 127 5.27 8.32 7.57
N ASN A 128 5.45 7.93 6.30
CA ASN A 128 4.37 7.72 5.36
C ASN A 128 3.55 6.47 5.72
N PHE A 129 4.24 5.37 6.05
CA PHE A 129 3.59 4.13 6.44
C PHE A 129 2.72 4.30 7.68
N ARG A 130 3.25 4.97 8.73
CA ARG A 130 2.53 5.21 9.99
C ARG A 130 1.36 6.17 9.82
N ARG A 131 1.52 7.24 9.03
CA ARG A 131 0.44 8.18 8.70
C ARG A 131 -0.74 7.43 8.09
N GLU A 132 -0.49 6.65 7.05
CA GLU A 132 -1.54 5.89 6.37
C GLU A 132 -2.14 4.79 7.26
N MET A 133 -1.30 4.08 8.01
CA MET A 133 -1.73 3.07 8.99
C MET A 133 -2.70 3.66 10.01
N THR A 134 -2.38 4.85 10.55
CA THR A 134 -3.18 5.54 11.56
C THR A 134 -4.54 5.95 10.99
N LEU A 135 -4.57 6.51 9.77
CA LEU A 135 -5.81 6.87 9.09
C LEU A 135 -6.72 5.65 8.89
N ARG A 136 -6.18 4.53 8.42
CA ARG A 136 -6.94 3.29 8.23
C ARG A 136 -7.41 2.70 9.57
N MET A 137 -6.56 2.67 10.59
CA MET A 137 -6.93 2.22 11.94
C MET A 137 -8.10 3.01 12.49
N ARG A 138 -8.07 4.34 12.38
CA ARG A 138 -9.19 5.20 12.77
C ARG A 138 -10.47 4.81 12.04
N ALA A 139 -10.41 4.61 10.72
CA ALA A 139 -11.57 4.17 9.94
C ALA A 139 -12.13 2.82 10.41
N TYR A 140 -11.27 1.83 10.68
CA TYR A 140 -11.71 0.52 11.16
C TYR A 140 -12.34 0.58 12.56
N LEU A 141 -11.87 1.50 13.41
CA LEU A 141 -12.47 1.78 14.71
C LEU A 141 -13.75 2.64 14.63
N GLY A 142 -14.17 3.09 13.45
CA GLY A 142 -15.36 3.95 13.28
C GLY A 142 -15.09 5.43 13.53
N LEU A 143 -13.82 5.86 13.61
CA LEU A 143 -13.39 7.23 13.89
C LEU A 143 -13.12 8.06 12.61
N ALA A 144 -13.53 7.55 11.44
CA ALA A 144 -13.44 8.23 10.16
C ALA A 144 -14.57 9.26 10.02
N GLY A 145 -14.43 10.39 10.72
CA GLY A 145 -15.39 11.50 10.66
C GLY A 145 -15.28 12.45 11.86
N GLU A 146 -14.85 11.94 13.01
CA GLU A 146 -14.93 12.69 14.27
C GLU A 146 -13.75 13.65 14.52
N PHE A 147 -12.65 13.53 13.77
CA PHE A 147 -11.54 14.48 13.84
C PHE A 147 -10.89 14.67 12.46
N SER A 148 -11.35 15.68 11.73
CA SER A 148 -10.64 16.31 10.60
C SER A 148 -9.41 17.14 11.03
N ILE A 149 -8.92 16.93 12.26
CA ILE A 149 -7.80 17.66 12.84
C ILE A 149 -6.49 16.94 12.53
N GLN A 150 -6.10 16.91 11.25
CA GLN A 150 -4.69 16.73 10.88
C GLN A 150 -4.19 17.86 9.96
N ALA A 151 -5.01 18.88 9.69
CA ALA A 151 -4.60 20.07 8.93
C ALA A 151 -3.94 21.19 9.79
N ARG A 152 -3.77 21.01 11.11
CA ARG A 152 -3.35 22.10 12.02
C ARG A 152 -1.96 21.94 12.69
N GLU A 153 -1.41 20.73 12.81
CA GLU A 153 -0.17 20.55 13.58
C GLU A 153 1.12 20.86 12.80
N GLU A 154 1.14 20.75 11.46
CA GLU A 154 2.36 21.02 10.66
C GLU A 154 2.66 22.54 10.49
N ARG A 155 1.73 23.44 10.86
CA ARG A 155 1.93 24.90 10.77
C ARG A 155 2.53 25.56 12.02
N SER A 156 2.54 24.91 13.18
CA SER A 156 3.04 25.54 14.41
C SER A 156 4.54 25.35 14.65
N GLY A 157 5.20 24.44 13.92
CA GLY A 157 6.65 24.22 14.02
C GLY A 157 7.51 25.19 13.21
N HIS A 158 6.95 25.87 12.19
CA HIS A 158 7.71 26.75 11.29
C HIS A 158 7.76 28.24 11.72
N MET A 159 7.02 28.63 12.77
CA MET A 159 7.03 30.02 13.28
C MET A 159 7.93 30.21 14.51
N ALA A 160 8.53 29.14 15.05
CA ALA A 160 9.41 29.20 16.22
C ALA A 160 10.91 29.20 15.88
N VAL A 161 11.27 29.13 14.59
CA VAL A 161 12.65 29.30 14.11
C VAL A 161 12.67 30.39 13.04
N SER A 162 12.53 31.62 13.47
CA SER A 162 13.06 32.79 12.78
C SER A 162 13.33 33.83 13.86
N ILE A 163 14.62 34.06 14.08
CA ILE A 163 15.21 35.07 14.95
C ILE A 163 14.80 36.46 14.44
#